data_AF-H5X2Y6-F1
#
_entry.id   AF-H5X2Y6-F1
#
_cell.length_a   1.000
_cell.length_b   1.000
_cell.length_c   1.000
_cell.angle_alpha   90.00
_cell.angle_beta   90.00
_cell.angle_gamma   90.00
#
_symmetry.space_group_name_H-M   'P 1'
#
loop_
_entity.id
_entity.type
_entity.pdbx_description
1 polymer ?
#
loop_
_entity_poly.entity_id
_entity_poly.type
_entity_poly.pdbx_seq_one_letter_code
_entity_poly.pdbx_strand_id
1 'polypeptide(L)'
;MSLGEERELVPLGAGFDFEKRGYSRAQVDEHLERLDADIKMLVSDRDAAISQAGDLARQLEAARIEIDDLRGQVERLAQPPTTIEGLSERLQRMLRLAQEEASDTKARAEAEAGHIRAKAESDASSMRARYEQLLTELSERRREMEAEHRKVLEDARAEAERITAAAQAERERLDSEAEQRRAKVEEDFEIAMATRRSESMRELAEQEAASKAEADRRVREATEEAAAIRAEVADEQAKANAEIERRRRESIEDANRRKQDSISEANARVAEASEEATRRVREATEESDRLVGEATEKVEALRALRSKIAEQVRAARAVLADAESALGIDRPTAASSDTDEDGEENGTGPRQREAATAGAKPTRE
;
A
#
# COMPACT_ATOMS: atom_id res chain seq x y z
N MET A 1 -8.97 114.24 -95.88
CA MET A 1 -10.31 114.86 -95.94
C MET A 1 -10.73 115.27 -94.53
N SER A 2 -10.24 116.41 -94.06
CA SER A 2 -10.73 117.22 -92.93
C SER A 2 -9.57 118.15 -92.54
N LEU A 3 -9.52 119.32 -93.16
CA LEU A 3 -8.78 120.46 -92.63
C LEU A 3 -9.86 121.49 -92.28
N GLY A 4 -10.10 121.63 -90.98
CA GLY A 4 -11.12 122.55 -90.47
C GLY A 4 -10.73 124.00 -90.70
N GLU A 5 -11.73 124.88 -90.80
CA GLU A 5 -11.51 126.31 -90.99
C GLU A 5 -11.09 127.01 -89.69
N GLU A 6 -9.84 126.81 -89.25
CA GLU A 6 -9.21 127.73 -88.30
C GLU A 6 -8.58 128.89 -89.07
N ARG A 7 -9.46 129.79 -89.54
CA ARG A 7 -9.05 131.15 -89.89
C ARG A 7 -8.67 131.86 -88.60
N GLU A 8 -7.39 131.81 -88.25
CA GLU A 8 -6.85 132.56 -87.13
C GLU A 8 -7.09 134.06 -87.37
N LEU A 9 -8.11 134.58 -86.68
CA LEU A 9 -8.55 135.96 -86.79
C LEU A 9 -7.50 136.84 -86.12
N VAL A 10 -6.54 137.33 -86.91
CA VAL A 10 -5.56 138.34 -86.49
C VAL A 10 -6.30 139.42 -85.69
N PRO A 11 -6.01 139.57 -84.38
CA PRO A 11 -6.77 140.49 -83.55
C PRO A 11 -6.45 141.91 -83.97
N LEU A 12 -7.35 142.51 -84.75
CA LEU A 12 -7.34 143.93 -85.06
C LEU A 12 -7.54 144.70 -83.75
N GLY A 13 -6.42 145.03 -83.11
CA GLY A 13 -6.39 145.78 -81.86
C GLY A 13 -7.17 147.07 -81.99
N ALA A 14 -7.81 147.49 -80.90
CA ALA A 14 -8.56 148.74 -80.87
C ALA A 14 -7.67 149.90 -81.36
N GLY A 15 -8.19 150.71 -82.29
CA GLY A 15 -7.44 151.81 -82.87
C GLY A 15 -7.02 152.84 -81.82
N PHE A 16 -5.86 153.47 -82.06
CA PHE A 16 -5.23 154.39 -81.10
C PHE A 16 -6.17 155.49 -80.60
N ASP A 17 -6.08 155.81 -79.31
CA ASP A 17 -6.81 156.91 -78.69
C ASP A 17 -6.37 158.27 -79.25
N PHE A 18 -7.28 159.25 -79.28
CA PHE A 18 -7.02 160.59 -79.82
C PHE A 18 -6.77 161.64 -78.73
N GLU A 19 -5.54 162.15 -78.63
CA GLU A 19 -5.18 163.27 -77.74
C GLU A 19 -5.20 164.61 -78.47
N LYS A 20 -6.32 165.36 -78.35
CA LYS A 20 -6.55 166.78 -78.74
C LYS A 20 -6.28 167.20 -80.21
N ARG A 21 -5.40 166.54 -80.95
CA ARG A 21 -5.05 166.85 -82.36
C ARG A 21 -4.35 165.71 -83.13
N GLY A 22 -4.23 164.51 -82.56
CA GLY A 22 -3.65 163.33 -83.22
C GLY A 22 -3.84 162.07 -82.39
N TYR A 23 -3.32 160.94 -82.87
CA TYR A 23 -3.26 159.67 -82.13
C TYR A 23 -2.26 159.75 -80.97
N SER A 24 -2.52 158.97 -79.91
CA SER A 24 -1.63 158.83 -78.75
C SER A 24 -0.28 158.24 -79.18
N ARG A 25 0.77 159.08 -79.14
CA ARG A 25 2.11 158.68 -79.56
C ARG A 25 2.62 157.45 -78.82
N ALA A 26 2.37 157.34 -77.51
CA ALA A 26 2.85 156.21 -76.72
C ALA A 26 2.24 154.87 -77.20
N GLN A 27 0.96 154.87 -77.59
CA GLN A 27 0.29 153.67 -78.13
C GLN A 27 0.78 153.35 -79.55
N VAL A 28 1.06 154.36 -80.37
CA VAL A 28 1.66 154.17 -81.70
C VAL A 28 3.07 153.60 -81.59
N ASP A 29 3.91 154.15 -80.71
CA ASP A 29 5.27 153.67 -80.47
C ASP A 29 5.24 152.21 -79.91
N GLU A 30 4.35 151.87 -78.96
CA GLU A 30 4.16 150.48 -78.48
C GLU A 30 3.66 149.51 -79.56
N HIS A 31 2.75 149.95 -80.44
CA HIS A 31 2.25 149.12 -81.53
C HIS A 31 3.30 148.91 -82.62
N LEU A 32 4.13 149.92 -82.89
CA LEU A 32 5.28 149.77 -83.79
C LEU A 32 6.30 148.81 -83.19
N GLU A 33 6.65 148.90 -81.90
CA GLU A 33 7.52 147.92 -81.23
C GLU A 33 6.95 146.49 -81.29
N ARG A 34 5.64 146.33 -81.11
CA ARG A 34 4.95 145.04 -81.27
C ARG A 34 5.03 144.51 -82.71
N LEU A 35 4.68 145.32 -83.72
CA LEU A 35 4.83 144.92 -85.13
C LEU A 35 6.29 144.59 -85.49
N ASP A 36 7.25 145.32 -84.95
CA ASP A 36 8.67 145.07 -85.16
C ASP A 36 9.14 143.78 -84.47
N ALA A 37 8.47 143.33 -83.41
CA ALA A 37 8.67 142.02 -82.79
C ALA A 37 7.99 140.90 -83.60
N ASP A 38 6.74 141.10 -84.02
CA ASP A 38 5.95 140.17 -84.85
C ASP A 38 6.66 139.90 -86.19
N ILE A 39 7.20 140.93 -86.84
CA ILE A 39 7.99 140.81 -88.08
C ILE A 39 9.29 140.01 -87.83
N LYS A 40 9.98 140.22 -86.70
CA LYS A 40 11.19 139.45 -86.35
C LYS A 40 10.85 137.99 -86.07
N MET A 41 9.71 137.71 -85.44
CA MET A 41 9.19 136.36 -85.22
C MET A 41 8.85 135.67 -86.54
N LEU A 42 8.04 136.31 -87.40
CA LEU A 42 7.70 135.79 -88.73
C LEU A 42 8.92 135.57 -89.63
N VAL A 43 9.96 136.40 -89.52
CA VAL A 43 11.25 136.18 -90.22
C VAL A 43 11.97 134.95 -89.66
N SER A 44 12.04 134.78 -88.34
CA SER A 44 12.62 133.59 -87.71
C SER A 44 11.87 132.31 -88.08
N ASP A 45 10.54 132.35 -88.08
CA ASP A 45 9.68 131.20 -88.39
C ASP A 45 9.78 130.83 -89.88
N ARG A 46 9.83 131.84 -90.77
CA ARG A 46 10.12 131.65 -92.20
C ARG A 46 11.49 130.99 -92.40
N ASP A 47 12.53 131.46 -91.73
CA ASP A 47 13.90 130.96 -91.93
C ASP A 47 14.08 129.56 -91.31
N ALA A 48 13.40 129.27 -90.20
CA ALA A 48 13.26 127.92 -89.66
C ALA A 48 12.52 126.98 -90.63
N ALA A 49 11.39 127.41 -91.22
CA ALA A 49 10.65 126.65 -92.20
C ALA A 49 11.45 126.41 -93.50
N ILE A 50 12.25 127.38 -93.95
CA ILE A 50 13.18 127.23 -95.08
C ILE A 50 14.26 126.19 -94.75
N SER A 51 14.82 126.19 -93.53
CA SER A 51 15.77 125.16 -93.11
C SER A 51 15.12 123.77 -93.11
N GLN A 52 13.94 123.62 -92.48
CA GLN A 52 13.20 122.36 -92.42
C GLN A 52 12.83 121.83 -93.82
N ALA A 53 12.41 122.71 -94.74
CA ALA A 53 12.16 122.34 -96.12
C ALA A 53 13.44 121.88 -96.83
N GLY A 54 14.59 122.52 -96.56
CA GLY A 54 15.90 122.10 -97.05
C GLY A 54 16.36 120.75 -96.50
N ASP A 55 16.11 120.46 -95.22
CA ASP A 55 16.42 119.18 -94.59
C ASP A 55 15.52 118.05 -95.10
N LEU A 56 14.21 118.29 -95.23
CA LEU A 56 13.27 117.34 -95.82
C LEU A 56 13.60 117.07 -97.30
N ALA A 57 14.02 118.09 -98.07
CA ALA A 57 14.48 117.90 -99.44
C ALA A 57 15.76 117.02 -99.50
N ARG A 58 16.72 117.23 -98.59
CA ARG A 58 17.92 116.36 -98.46
C ARG A 58 17.55 114.91 -98.13
N GLN A 59 16.66 114.70 -97.15
CA GLN A 59 16.22 113.36 -96.75
C GLN A 59 15.45 112.64 -97.88
N LEU A 60 14.57 113.36 -98.58
CA LEU A 60 13.78 112.82 -99.68
C LEU A 60 14.67 112.43 -100.88
N GLU A 61 15.69 113.22 -101.19
CA GLU A 61 16.65 112.89 -102.25
C GLU A 61 17.58 111.72 -101.86
N ALA A 62 18.03 111.64 -100.60
CA ALA A 62 18.77 110.48 -100.10
C ALA A 62 17.93 109.19 -100.18
N ALA A 63 16.65 109.24 -99.78
CA ALA A 63 15.73 108.11 -99.90
C ALA A 63 15.41 107.74 -101.35
N ARG A 64 15.38 108.71 -102.29
CA ARG A 64 15.27 108.42 -103.73
C ARG A 64 16.49 107.64 -104.24
N ILE A 65 17.69 108.10 -103.90
CA ILE A 65 18.94 107.43 -104.30
C ILE A 65 18.96 106.00 -103.75
N GLU A 66 18.63 105.80 -102.47
CA GLU A 66 18.53 104.46 -101.87
C GLU A 66 17.47 103.58 -102.57
N ILE A 67 16.29 104.13 -102.87
CA ILE A 67 15.23 103.41 -103.58
C ILE A 67 15.67 103.02 -105.00
N ASP A 68 16.37 103.90 -105.73
CA ASP A 68 16.81 103.62 -107.10
C ASP A 68 18.04 102.70 -107.14
N ASP A 69 18.92 102.74 -106.14
CA ASP A 69 19.98 101.74 -105.92
C ASP A 69 19.39 100.35 -105.59
N LEU A 70 18.37 100.30 -104.73
CA LEU A 70 17.65 99.06 -104.39
C LEU A 70 16.87 98.52 -105.59
N ARG A 71 16.23 99.39 -106.40
CA ARG A 71 15.59 99.00 -107.67
C ARG A 71 16.62 98.44 -108.65
N GLY A 72 17.77 99.11 -108.81
CA GLY A 72 18.85 98.63 -109.66
C GLY A 72 19.42 97.29 -109.21
N GLN A 73 19.52 97.05 -107.89
CA GLN A 73 19.86 95.73 -107.34
C GLN A 73 18.79 94.68 -107.67
N VAL A 74 17.50 94.99 -107.43
CA VAL A 74 16.38 94.08 -107.73
C VAL A 74 16.30 93.75 -109.22
N GLU A 75 16.51 94.73 -110.11
CA GLU A 75 16.52 94.50 -111.56
C GLU A 75 17.69 93.59 -111.98
N ARG A 76 18.91 93.83 -111.46
CA ARG A 76 20.08 92.95 -111.69
C ARG A 76 19.86 91.52 -111.18
N LEU A 77 19.09 91.34 -110.11
CA LEU A 77 18.76 90.03 -109.54
C LEU A 77 17.56 89.34 -110.23
N ALA A 78 16.68 90.12 -110.87
CA ALA A 78 15.50 89.64 -111.59
C ALA A 78 15.79 89.26 -113.05
N GLN A 79 16.74 89.92 -113.70
CA GLN A 79 17.22 89.53 -115.03
C GLN A 79 17.96 88.17 -114.98
N PRO A 80 17.90 87.35 -116.05
CA PRO A 80 18.71 86.13 -116.14
C PRO A 80 20.21 86.46 -116.04
N PRO A 81 21.02 85.71 -115.27
CA PRO A 81 22.42 86.05 -115.03
C PRO A 81 23.28 85.86 -116.28
N THR A 82 23.47 86.95 -117.04
CA THR A 82 24.37 87.04 -118.20
C THR A 82 25.80 87.42 -117.83
N THR A 83 26.03 87.81 -116.57
CA THR A 83 27.36 88.18 -116.03
C THR A 83 27.77 87.26 -114.87
N ILE A 84 29.09 87.07 -114.73
CA ILE A 84 29.67 86.18 -113.70
C ILE A 84 29.43 86.74 -112.28
N GLU A 85 29.38 88.05 -112.13
CA GLU A 85 29.16 88.74 -110.85
C GLU A 85 27.72 88.58 -110.34
N GLY A 86 26.72 88.70 -111.21
CA GLY A 86 25.31 88.44 -110.84
C GLY A 86 25.07 86.98 -110.45
N LEU A 87 25.81 86.04 -111.05
CA LEU A 87 25.80 84.64 -110.66
C LEU A 87 26.45 84.44 -109.28
N SER A 88 27.59 85.08 -108.99
CA SER A 88 28.29 84.91 -107.70
C SER A 88 27.51 85.55 -106.54
N GLU A 89 26.92 86.72 -106.70
CA GLU A 89 26.09 87.35 -105.66
C GLU A 89 24.84 86.50 -105.35
N ARG A 90 24.16 85.98 -106.38
CA ARG A 90 23.01 85.10 -106.20
C ARG A 90 23.38 83.77 -105.52
N LEU A 91 24.54 83.20 -105.85
CA LEU A 91 25.07 82.02 -105.15
C LEU A 91 25.41 82.32 -103.69
N GLN A 92 26.01 83.47 -103.37
CA GLN A 92 26.27 83.88 -102.00
C GLN A 92 24.98 84.05 -101.18
N ARG A 93 23.97 84.72 -101.74
CA ARG A 93 22.64 84.87 -101.10
C ARG A 93 21.96 83.50 -100.91
N MET A 94 22.04 82.60 -101.89
CA MET A 94 21.48 81.24 -101.80
C MET A 94 22.21 80.38 -100.76
N LEU A 95 23.55 80.44 -100.70
CA LEU A 95 24.34 79.74 -99.68
C LEU A 95 24.02 80.26 -98.27
N ARG A 96 23.86 81.58 -98.11
CA ARG A 96 23.44 82.18 -96.84
C ARG A 96 22.05 81.71 -96.41
N LEU A 97 21.06 81.75 -97.30
CA LEU A 97 19.70 81.25 -97.00
C LEU A 97 19.71 79.74 -96.68
N ALA A 98 20.55 78.95 -97.35
CA ALA A 98 20.71 77.53 -97.04
C ALA A 98 21.41 77.28 -95.69
N GLN A 99 22.34 78.14 -95.28
CA GLN A 99 22.96 78.11 -93.94
C GLN A 99 21.94 78.52 -92.86
N GLU A 100 21.14 79.55 -93.11
CA GLU A 100 20.08 80.02 -92.22
C GLU A 100 19.02 78.91 -92.04
N GLU A 101 18.44 78.34 -93.12
CA GLU A 101 17.47 77.23 -93.03
C GLU A 101 18.07 75.93 -92.42
N ALA A 102 19.36 75.64 -92.66
CA ALA A 102 20.02 74.52 -92.01
C ALA A 102 20.22 74.75 -90.50
N SER A 103 20.49 75.98 -90.08
CA SER A 103 20.57 76.35 -88.66
C SER A 103 19.19 76.29 -87.99
N ASP A 104 18.13 76.72 -88.69
CA ASP A 104 16.74 76.66 -88.23
C ASP A 104 16.26 75.20 -88.11
N THR A 105 16.52 74.38 -89.13
CA THR A 105 16.23 72.94 -89.12
C THR A 105 16.95 72.24 -87.97
N LYS A 106 18.22 72.58 -87.72
CA LYS A 106 18.98 72.06 -86.59
C LYS A 106 18.37 72.51 -85.25
N ALA A 107 18.02 73.78 -85.10
CA ALA A 107 17.43 74.31 -83.87
C ALA A 107 16.07 73.66 -83.55
N ARG A 108 15.21 73.46 -84.57
CA ARG A 108 13.95 72.71 -84.44
C ARG A 108 14.21 71.27 -83.99
N ALA A 109 15.14 70.56 -84.63
CA ALA A 109 15.49 69.18 -84.27
C ALA A 109 16.12 69.06 -82.87
N GLU A 110 16.95 70.02 -82.43
CA GLU A 110 17.51 70.06 -81.08
C GLU A 110 16.44 70.35 -80.02
N ALA A 111 15.47 71.22 -80.32
CA ALA A 111 14.31 71.46 -79.45
C ALA A 111 13.39 70.24 -79.33
N GLU A 112 13.06 69.59 -80.45
CA GLU A 112 12.27 68.34 -80.47
C GLU A 112 12.98 67.20 -79.71
N ALA A 113 14.28 67.02 -79.92
CA ALA A 113 15.07 66.06 -79.15
C ALA A 113 15.13 66.41 -77.65
N GLY A 114 15.16 67.70 -77.30
CA GLY A 114 15.03 68.19 -75.93
C GLY A 114 13.69 67.82 -75.30
N HIS A 115 12.57 68.08 -76.00
CA HIS A 115 11.22 67.72 -75.55
C HIS A 115 11.03 66.20 -75.39
N ILE A 116 11.57 65.39 -76.32
CA ILE A 116 11.51 63.93 -76.24
C ILE A 116 12.29 63.41 -75.02
N ARG A 117 13.50 63.92 -74.77
CA ARG A 117 14.31 63.58 -73.57
C ARG A 117 13.61 63.99 -72.29
N ALA A 118 13.19 65.25 -72.17
CA ALA A 118 12.51 65.77 -70.98
C ALA A 118 11.23 64.97 -70.65
N LYS A 119 10.46 64.58 -71.68
CA LYS A 119 9.31 63.70 -71.48
C LYS A 119 9.73 62.30 -71.01
N ALA A 120 10.70 61.66 -71.66
CA ALA A 120 11.17 60.34 -71.27
C ALA A 120 11.75 60.31 -69.84
N GLU A 121 12.45 61.37 -69.43
CA GLU A 121 12.97 61.54 -68.07
C GLU A 121 11.86 61.77 -67.04
N SER A 122 10.82 62.53 -67.39
CA SER A 122 9.61 62.73 -66.58
C SER A 122 8.79 61.43 -66.42
N ASP A 123 8.62 60.67 -67.50
CA ASP A 123 7.93 59.39 -67.47
C ASP A 123 8.74 58.37 -66.65
N ALA A 124 10.06 58.32 -66.81
CA ALA A 124 10.95 57.44 -66.06
C ALA A 124 11.13 57.83 -64.58
N SER A 125 11.03 59.11 -64.21
CA SER A 125 10.98 59.53 -62.79
C SER A 125 9.64 59.17 -62.17
N SER A 126 8.53 59.38 -62.89
CA SER A 126 7.18 59.00 -62.47
C SER A 126 7.02 57.49 -62.27
N MET A 127 7.61 56.66 -63.14
CA MET A 127 7.65 55.21 -62.95
C MET A 127 8.47 54.80 -61.73
N ARG A 128 9.68 55.39 -61.54
CA ARG A 128 10.53 55.09 -60.37
C ARG A 128 9.83 55.43 -59.06
N ALA A 129 9.21 56.60 -58.94
CA ALA A 129 8.46 57.00 -57.75
C ALA A 129 7.32 56.02 -57.42
N ARG A 130 6.57 55.54 -58.43
CA ARG A 130 5.51 54.53 -58.23
C ARG A 130 6.06 53.18 -57.78
N TYR A 131 7.20 52.73 -58.31
CA TYR A 131 7.84 51.50 -57.86
C TYR A 131 8.41 51.62 -56.45
N GLU A 132 8.97 52.77 -56.08
CA GLU A 132 9.46 53.05 -54.72
C GLU A 132 8.32 53.05 -53.69
N GLN A 133 7.19 53.67 -54.03
CA GLN A 133 5.95 53.60 -53.24
C GLN A 133 5.45 52.15 -53.07
N LEU A 134 5.34 51.38 -54.16
CA LEU A 134 4.88 50.00 -54.12
C LEU A 134 5.83 49.08 -53.34
N LEU A 135 7.14 49.30 -53.44
CA LEU A 135 8.14 48.56 -52.65
C LEU A 135 8.06 48.90 -51.15
N THR A 136 7.75 50.16 -50.82
CA THR A 136 7.52 50.59 -49.44
C THR A 136 6.26 49.93 -48.87
N GLU A 137 5.13 50.03 -49.57
CA GLU A 137 3.85 49.40 -49.22
C GLU A 137 3.99 47.88 -49.02
N LEU A 138 4.66 47.18 -49.94
CA LEU A 138 4.94 45.75 -49.81
C LEU A 138 5.87 45.43 -48.62
N SER A 139 6.83 46.31 -48.29
CA SER A 139 7.70 46.14 -47.12
C SER A 139 6.95 46.35 -45.80
N GLU A 140 6.00 47.28 -45.77
CA GLU A 140 5.15 47.58 -44.63
C GLU A 140 4.13 46.47 -44.42
N ARG A 141 3.38 46.08 -45.46
CA ARG A 141 2.44 44.96 -45.39
C ARG A 141 3.14 43.64 -45.03
N ARG A 142 4.39 43.42 -45.47
CA ARG A 142 5.19 42.27 -45.01
C ARG A 142 5.50 42.36 -43.52
N ARG A 143 5.92 43.52 -42.99
CA ARG A 143 6.18 43.71 -41.54
C ARG A 143 4.92 43.51 -40.70
N GLU A 144 3.77 44.01 -41.17
CA GLU A 144 2.47 43.78 -40.54
C GLU A 144 2.15 42.29 -40.46
N MET A 145 2.18 41.59 -41.60
CA MET A 145 1.93 40.14 -41.67
C MET A 145 2.90 39.33 -40.81
N GLU A 146 4.18 39.71 -40.74
CA GLU A 146 5.18 39.05 -39.87
C GLU A 146 4.95 39.34 -38.38
N ALA A 147 4.43 40.51 -38.02
CA ALA A 147 4.07 40.86 -36.65
C ALA A 147 2.76 40.17 -36.22
N GLU A 148 1.73 40.18 -37.07
CA GLU A 148 0.47 39.44 -36.88
C GLU A 148 0.75 37.93 -36.72
N HIS A 149 1.54 37.33 -37.64
CA HIS A 149 1.88 35.92 -37.58
C HIS A 149 2.70 35.57 -36.33
N ARG A 150 3.68 36.40 -35.94
CA ARG A 150 4.45 36.22 -34.70
C ARG A 150 3.54 36.25 -33.49
N LYS A 151 2.65 37.26 -33.40
CA LYS A 151 1.69 37.36 -32.30
C LYS A 151 0.78 36.13 -32.23
N VAL A 152 0.24 35.67 -33.35
CA VAL A 152 -0.59 34.45 -33.39
C VAL A 152 0.20 33.21 -32.93
N LEU A 153 1.48 33.10 -33.26
CA LEU A 153 2.34 32.02 -32.74
C LEU A 153 2.65 32.16 -31.24
N GLU A 154 2.81 33.38 -30.73
CA GLU A 154 3.04 33.66 -29.30
C GLU A 154 1.76 33.38 -28.49
N ASP A 155 0.60 33.89 -28.93
CA ASP A 155 -0.71 33.62 -28.34
C ASP A 155 -1.05 32.12 -28.35
N ALA A 156 -0.79 31.41 -29.46
CA ALA A 156 -1.03 29.97 -29.58
C ALA A 156 -0.09 29.12 -28.71
N ARG A 157 1.17 29.55 -28.52
CA ARG A 157 2.10 28.91 -27.56
C ARG A 157 1.64 29.12 -26.12
N ALA A 158 1.28 30.35 -25.76
CA ALA A 158 0.77 30.67 -24.43
C ALA A 158 -0.56 29.95 -24.12
N GLU A 159 -1.40 29.68 -25.12
CA GLU A 159 -2.59 28.83 -24.98
C GLU A 159 -2.21 27.35 -24.77
N ALA A 160 -1.29 26.80 -25.58
CA ALA A 160 -0.82 25.42 -25.43
C ALA A 160 -0.13 25.18 -24.08
N GLU A 161 0.67 26.14 -23.60
CA GLU A 161 1.30 26.12 -22.27
C GLU A 161 0.24 26.17 -21.16
N ARG A 162 -0.79 27.03 -21.27
CA ARG A 162 -1.91 27.07 -20.30
C ARG A 162 -2.71 25.78 -20.28
N ILE A 163 -3.04 25.20 -21.44
CA ILE A 163 -3.77 23.93 -21.55
C ILE A 163 -2.95 22.78 -20.96
N THR A 164 -1.66 22.68 -21.28
CA THR A 164 -0.80 21.59 -20.77
C THR A 164 -0.53 21.73 -19.27
N ALA A 165 -0.30 22.94 -18.76
CA ALA A 165 -0.17 23.19 -17.32
C ALA A 165 -1.46 22.85 -16.56
N ALA A 166 -2.63 23.25 -17.07
CA ALA A 166 -3.92 22.92 -16.46
C ALA A 166 -4.20 21.41 -16.47
N ALA A 167 -3.90 20.72 -17.57
CA ALA A 167 -4.07 19.26 -17.68
C ALA A 167 -3.13 18.51 -16.73
N GLN A 168 -1.88 18.96 -16.57
CA GLN A 168 -0.93 18.34 -15.64
C GLN A 168 -1.33 18.60 -14.17
N ALA A 169 -1.77 19.81 -13.82
CA ALA A 169 -2.24 20.12 -12.46
C ALA A 169 -3.52 19.35 -12.08
N GLU A 170 -4.48 19.22 -13.01
CA GLU A 170 -5.68 18.41 -12.80
C GLU A 170 -5.34 16.91 -12.68
N ARG A 171 -4.39 16.42 -13.47
CA ARG A 171 -3.86 15.07 -13.32
C ARG A 171 -3.21 14.87 -11.95
N GLU A 172 -2.34 15.77 -11.50
CA GLU A 172 -1.68 15.68 -10.18
C GLU A 172 -2.70 15.68 -9.03
N ARG A 173 -3.76 16.50 -9.14
CA ARG A 173 -4.89 16.47 -8.20
C ARG A 173 -5.59 15.11 -8.18
N LEU A 174 -5.91 14.55 -9.36
CA LEU A 174 -6.59 13.25 -9.48
C LEU A 174 -5.70 12.07 -9.04
N ASP A 175 -4.40 12.10 -9.36
CA ASP A 175 -3.41 11.10 -8.92
C ASP A 175 -3.30 11.12 -7.38
N SER A 176 -3.24 12.30 -6.75
CA SER A 176 -3.22 12.44 -5.28
C SER A 176 -4.54 12.03 -4.62
N GLU A 177 -5.69 12.42 -5.17
CA GLU A 177 -7.00 11.96 -4.66
C GLU A 177 -7.18 10.45 -4.80
N ALA A 178 -6.68 9.83 -5.88
CA ALA A 178 -6.70 8.39 -6.05
C ALA A 178 -5.76 7.69 -5.05
N GLU A 179 -4.60 8.28 -4.74
CA GLU A 179 -3.68 7.77 -3.72
C GLU A 179 -4.27 7.85 -2.31
N GLN A 180 -4.85 9.00 -1.92
CA GLN A 180 -5.54 9.17 -0.65
C GLN A 180 -6.71 8.18 -0.49
N ARG A 181 -7.46 7.92 -1.57
CA ARG A 181 -8.55 6.92 -1.57
C ARG A 181 -8.01 5.49 -1.45
N ARG A 182 -6.89 5.15 -2.11
CA ARG A 182 -6.24 3.83 -1.96
C ARG A 182 -5.76 3.62 -0.52
N ALA A 183 -4.97 4.56 0.00
CA ALA A 183 -4.43 4.50 1.37
C ALA A 183 -5.54 4.35 2.43
N LYS A 184 -6.65 5.10 2.29
CA LYS A 184 -7.79 4.95 3.18
C LYS A 184 -8.48 3.59 3.05
N VAL A 185 -8.69 3.08 1.83
CA VAL A 185 -9.29 1.75 1.63
C VAL A 185 -8.39 0.63 2.17
N GLU A 186 -7.08 0.80 2.08
CA GLU A 186 -6.09 -0.09 2.68
C GLU A 186 -6.13 -0.03 4.22
N GLU A 187 -6.19 1.16 4.82
CA GLU A 187 -6.37 1.35 6.28
C GLU A 187 -7.70 0.76 6.79
N ASP A 188 -8.84 1.12 6.17
CA ASP A 188 -10.17 0.59 6.53
C ASP A 188 -10.19 -0.96 6.40
N PHE A 189 -9.51 -1.53 5.39
CA PHE A 189 -9.40 -2.98 5.19
C PHE A 189 -8.47 -3.65 6.22
N GLU A 190 -7.32 -3.07 6.53
CA GLU A 190 -6.42 -3.61 7.56
C GLU A 190 -7.09 -3.62 8.94
N ILE A 191 -7.81 -2.55 9.29
CA ILE A 191 -8.61 -2.46 10.52
C ILE A 191 -9.70 -3.55 10.53
N ALA A 192 -10.51 -3.65 9.48
CA ALA A 192 -11.56 -4.67 9.40
C ALA A 192 -11.01 -6.10 9.49
N MET A 193 -9.87 -6.37 8.83
CA MET A 193 -9.20 -7.67 8.88
C MET A 193 -8.48 -7.92 10.21
N ALA A 194 -8.00 -6.89 10.91
CA ALA A 194 -7.47 -7.02 12.27
C ALA A 194 -8.60 -7.36 13.26
N THR A 195 -9.71 -6.64 13.22
CA THR A 195 -10.91 -6.92 14.02
C THR A 195 -11.39 -8.35 13.79
N ARG A 196 -11.65 -8.74 12.53
CA ARG A 196 -12.13 -10.10 12.21
C ARG A 196 -11.15 -11.21 12.61
N ARG A 197 -9.83 -10.98 12.52
CA ARG A 197 -8.81 -11.91 13.04
C ARG A 197 -8.89 -12.01 14.58
N SER A 198 -9.06 -10.89 15.28
CA SER A 198 -9.18 -10.88 16.74
C SER A 198 -10.47 -11.55 17.24
N GLU A 199 -11.59 -11.36 16.53
CA GLU A 199 -12.87 -12.02 16.80
C GLU A 199 -12.77 -13.53 16.58
N SER A 200 -12.24 -13.98 15.43
CA SER A 200 -12.08 -15.40 15.14
C SER A 200 -11.07 -16.10 16.07
N MET A 201 -9.97 -15.43 16.44
CA MET A 201 -9.05 -15.92 17.48
C MET A 201 -9.73 -16.06 18.84
N ARG A 202 -10.62 -15.12 19.18
CA ARG A 202 -11.39 -15.15 20.43
C ARG A 202 -12.44 -16.26 20.43
N GLU A 203 -13.21 -16.42 19.35
CA GLU A 203 -14.17 -17.51 19.18
C GLU A 203 -13.48 -18.88 19.32
N LEU A 204 -12.31 -19.05 18.70
CA LEU A 204 -11.52 -20.27 18.79
C LEU A 204 -11.01 -20.51 20.22
N ALA A 205 -10.50 -19.47 20.90
CA ALA A 205 -10.07 -19.58 22.30
C ALA A 205 -11.25 -19.87 23.27
N GLU A 206 -12.44 -19.31 23.02
CA GLU A 206 -13.65 -19.59 23.79
C GLU A 206 -14.15 -21.04 23.54
N GLN A 207 -14.04 -21.54 22.31
CA GLN A 207 -14.33 -22.95 21.97
C GLN A 207 -13.32 -23.93 22.59
N GLU A 208 -12.02 -23.62 22.55
CA GLU A 208 -10.98 -24.42 23.21
C GLU A 208 -11.18 -24.44 24.73
N ALA A 209 -11.48 -23.30 25.35
CA ALA A 209 -11.75 -23.19 26.77
C ALA A 209 -13.02 -23.96 27.18
N ALA A 210 -14.10 -23.88 26.39
CA ALA A 210 -15.33 -24.64 26.62
C ALA A 210 -15.10 -26.15 26.49
N SER A 211 -14.47 -26.59 25.39
CA SER A 211 -14.13 -27.99 25.13
C SER A 211 -13.26 -28.58 26.24
N LYS A 212 -12.24 -27.82 26.70
CA LYS A 212 -11.40 -28.22 27.84
C LYS A 212 -12.19 -28.26 29.15
N ALA A 213 -13.05 -27.29 29.43
CA ALA A 213 -13.87 -27.28 30.63
C ALA A 213 -14.89 -28.44 30.67
N GLU A 214 -15.43 -28.86 29.51
CA GLU A 214 -16.22 -30.09 29.43
C GLU A 214 -15.37 -31.37 29.59
N ALA A 215 -14.16 -31.41 29.03
CA ALA A 215 -13.26 -32.55 29.20
C ALA A 215 -12.84 -32.71 30.67
N ASP A 216 -12.42 -31.63 31.33
CA ASP A 216 -12.12 -31.59 32.77
C ASP A 216 -13.34 -32.00 33.62
N ARG A 217 -14.56 -31.63 33.20
CA ARG A 217 -15.81 -32.04 33.86
C ARG A 217 -16.06 -33.54 33.71
N ARG A 218 -16.05 -34.07 32.48
CA ARG A 218 -16.26 -35.51 32.20
C ARG A 218 -15.21 -36.38 32.90
N VAL A 219 -13.97 -35.90 32.99
CA VAL A 219 -12.91 -36.59 33.78
C VAL A 219 -13.25 -36.58 35.26
N ARG A 220 -13.69 -35.45 35.85
CA ARG A 220 -14.12 -35.41 37.26
C ARG A 220 -15.29 -36.34 37.52
N GLU A 221 -16.37 -36.21 36.76
CA GLU A 221 -17.58 -37.05 36.84
C GLU A 221 -17.19 -38.54 36.76
N ALA A 222 -16.40 -38.96 35.77
CA ALA A 222 -15.94 -40.34 35.66
C ALA A 222 -14.99 -40.77 36.80
N THR A 223 -14.17 -39.88 37.38
CA THR A 223 -13.34 -40.22 38.55
C THR A 223 -14.15 -40.31 39.85
N GLU A 224 -15.22 -39.53 39.98
CA GLU A 224 -16.17 -39.55 41.09
C GLU A 224 -17.05 -40.79 41.04
N GLU A 225 -17.62 -41.13 39.87
CA GLU A 225 -18.31 -42.40 39.62
C GLU A 225 -17.39 -43.60 39.90
N ALA A 226 -16.16 -43.60 39.35
CA ALA A 226 -15.21 -44.67 39.62
C ALA A 226 -14.76 -44.73 41.09
N ALA A 227 -14.82 -43.61 41.84
CA ALA A 227 -14.58 -43.61 43.27
C ALA A 227 -15.78 -44.17 44.06
N ALA A 228 -17.00 -43.82 43.65
CA ALA A 228 -18.23 -44.37 44.22
C ALA A 228 -18.32 -45.88 44.01
N ILE A 229 -18.09 -46.37 42.78
CA ILE A 229 -18.06 -47.81 42.45
C ILE A 229 -16.96 -48.53 43.25
N ARG A 230 -15.76 -47.93 43.40
CA ARG A 230 -14.70 -48.51 44.25
C ARG A 230 -15.08 -48.54 45.73
N ALA A 231 -15.83 -47.56 46.22
CA ALA A 231 -16.31 -47.51 47.61
C ALA A 231 -17.44 -48.52 47.86
N GLU A 232 -18.38 -48.66 46.92
CA GLU A 232 -19.46 -49.66 46.95
C GLU A 232 -18.88 -51.07 46.91
N VAL A 233 -17.98 -51.37 45.96
CA VAL A 233 -17.27 -52.66 45.88
C VAL A 233 -16.43 -52.92 47.14
N ALA A 234 -15.83 -51.90 47.76
CA ALA A 234 -15.11 -52.05 49.02
C ALA A 234 -16.03 -52.35 50.21
N ASP A 235 -17.22 -51.75 50.26
CA ASP A 235 -18.25 -52.01 51.28
C ASP A 235 -18.91 -53.39 51.09
N GLU A 236 -19.19 -53.80 49.85
CA GLU A 236 -19.59 -55.17 49.53
C GLU A 236 -18.51 -56.20 49.91
N GLN A 237 -17.24 -55.93 49.58
CA GLN A 237 -16.12 -56.79 49.99
C GLN A 237 -15.97 -56.81 51.51
N ALA A 238 -16.18 -55.69 52.22
CA ALA A 238 -16.16 -55.65 53.68
C ALA A 238 -17.29 -56.49 54.29
N LYS A 239 -18.52 -56.38 53.77
CA LYS A 239 -19.67 -57.20 54.17
C LYS A 239 -19.46 -58.68 53.88
N ALA A 240 -18.97 -59.02 52.69
CA ALA A 240 -18.69 -60.40 52.29
C ALA A 240 -17.57 -61.02 53.16
N ASN A 241 -16.49 -60.27 53.41
CA ASN A 241 -15.42 -60.71 54.31
C ASN A 241 -15.91 -60.84 55.76
N ALA A 242 -16.74 -59.93 56.25
CA ALA A 242 -17.36 -60.02 57.58
C ALA A 242 -18.31 -61.23 57.69
N GLU A 243 -19.04 -61.58 56.61
CA GLU A 243 -19.86 -62.79 56.61
C GLU A 243 -19.02 -64.07 56.51
N ILE A 244 -17.93 -64.06 55.74
CA ILE A 244 -16.96 -65.17 55.66
C ILE A 244 -16.32 -65.39 57.04
N GLU A 245 -15.88 -64.33 57.73
CA GLU A 245 -15.34 -64.43 59.09
C GLU A 245 -16.40 -64.83 60.11
N ARG A 246 -17.65 -64.38 59.98
CA ARG A 246 -18.78 -64.88 60.80
C ARG A 246 -18.98 -66.38 60.61
N ARG A 247 -19.08 -66.86 59.36
CA ARG A 247 -19.25 -68.29 59.04
C ARG A 247 -18.04 -69.13 59.46
N ARG A 248 -16.81 -68.59 59.32
CA ARG A 248 -15.58 -69.20 59.84
C ARG A 248 -15.64 -69.34 61.36
N ARG A 249 -16.02 -68.27 62.06
CA ARG A 249 -16.16 -68.25 63.52
C ARG A 249 -17.23 -69.22 64.00
N GLU A 250 -18.42 -69.20 63.41
CA GLU A 250 -19.52 -70.14 63.70
C GLU A 250 -19.06 -71.60 63.47
N SER A 251 -18.37 -71.88 62.37
CA SER A 251 -17.78 -73.20 62.07
C SER A 251 -16.69 -73.62 63.07
N ILE A 252 -15.83 -72.70 63.50
CA ILE A 252 -14.79 -72.94 64.52
C ILE A 252 -15.43 -73.16 65.90
N GLU A 253 -16.47 -72.41 66.25
CA GLU A 253 -17.20 -72.56 67.53
C GLU A 253 -18.04 -73.85 67.55
N ASP A 254 -18.64 -74.27 66.44
CA ASP A 254 -19.29 -75.58 66.26
C ASP A 254 -18.27 -76.73 66.31
N ALA A 255 -17.11 -76.59 65.65
CA ALA A 255 -16.05 -77.59 65.68
C ALA A 255 -15.42 -77.72 67.07
N ASN A 256 -15.24 -76.61 67.79
CA ASN A 256 -14.80 -76.61 69.18
C ASN A 256 -15.86 -77.20 70.12
N ARG A 257 -17.16 -76.93 69.92
CA ARG A 257 -18.24 -77.61 70.65
C ARG A 257 -18.19 -79.12 70.41
N ARG A 258 -18.23 -79.60 69.17
CA ARG A 258 -18.10 -81.04 68.84
C ARG A 258 -16.85 -81.69 69.42
N LYS A 259 -15.71 -80.98 69.42
CA LYS A 259 -14.47 -81.45 70.05
C LYS A 259 -14.61 -81.54 71.57
N GLN A 260 -15.23 -80.56 72.21
CA GLN A 260 -15.43 -80.52 73.66
C GLN A 260 -16.48 -81.52 74.13
N ASP A 261 -17.55 -81.72 73.36
CA ASP A 261 -18.54 -82.78 73.54
C ASP A 261 -17.88 -84.16 73.42
N SER A 262 -17.07 -84.38 72.37
CA SER A 262 -16.31 -85.62 72.18
C SER A 262 -15.26 -85.87 73.28
N ILE A 263 -14.61 -84.83 73.79
CA ILE A 263 -13.73 -84.92 74.97
C ILE A 263 -14.55 -85.25 76.23
N SER A 264 -15.75 -84.69 76.38
CA SER A 264 -16.67 -85.00 77.49
C SER A 264 -17.13 -86.46 77.44
N GLU A 265 -17.54 -86.97 76.27
CA GLU A 265 -17.86 -88.40 76.08
C GLU A 265 -16.65 -89.31 76.34
N ALA A 266 -15.46 -88.94 75.86
CA ALA A 266 -14.25 -89.71 76.11
C ALA A 266 -13.89 -89.75 77.59
N ASN A 267 -13.96 -88.61 78.28
CA ASN A 267 -13.75 -88.52 79.73
C ASN A 267 -14.83 -89.28 80.51
N ALA A 268 -16.09 -89.26 80.08
CA ALA A 268 -17.17 -90.03 80.68
C ALA A 268 -16.93 -91.54 80.57
N ARG A 269 -16.54 -92.04 79.38
CA ARG A 269 -16.15 -93.45 79.19
C ARG A 269 -14.92 -93.84 79.99
N VAL A 270 -13.95 -92.93 80.15
CA VAL A 270 -12.76 -93.16 81.02
C VAL A 270 -13.16 -93.19 82.50
N ALA A 271 -14.07 -92.33 82.94
CA ALA A 271 -14.60 -92.34 84.31
C ALA A 271 -15.39 -93.63 84.58
N GLU A 272 -16.34 -93.99 83.71
CA GLU A 272 -17.12 -95.23 83.76
C GLU A 272 -16.20 -96.46 83.79
N ALA A 273 -15.18 -96.53 82.92
CA ALA A 273 -14.18 -97.59 82.94
C ALA A 273 -13.30 -97.61 84.22
N SER A 274 -13.08 -96.46 84.86
CA SER A 274 -12.31 -96.35 86.11
C SER A 274 -13.15 -96.74 87.34
N GLU A 275 -14.44 -96.43 87.33
CA GLU A 275 -15.42 -96.89 88.31
C GLU A 275 -15.65 -98.40 88.18
N GLU A 276 -15.78 -98.91 86.95
CA GLU A 276 -15.78 -100.34 86.61
C GLU A 276 -14.51 -101.07 87.08
N ALA A 277 -13.34 -100.44 86.97
CA ALA A 277 -12.06 -101.03 87.42
C ALA A 277 -11.94 -101.03 88.94
N THR A 278 -12.24 -99.90 89.60
CA THR A 278 -12.22 -99.80 91.07
C THR A 278 -13.28 -100.68 91.74
N ARG A 279 -14.45 -100.87 91.11
CA ARG A 279 -15.46 -101.83 91.55
C ARG A 279 -14.91 -103.26 91.54
N ARG A 280 -14.31 -103.72 90.43
CA ARG A 280 -13.70 -105.06 90.34
C ARG A 280 -12.54 -105.27 91.32
N VAL A 281 -11.68 -104.26 91.50
CA VAL A 281 -10.58 -104.31 92.50
C VAL A 281 -11.14 -104.44 93.92
N ARG A 282 -12.19 -103.68 94.24
CA ARG A 282 -12.86 -103.76 95.55
C ARG A 282 -13.51 -105.13 95.77
N GLU A 283 -14.29 -105.63 94.81
CA GLU A 283 -14.94 -106.94 94.86
C GLU A 283 -13.91 -108.08 95.08
N ALA A 284 -12.79 -108.05 94.36
CA ALA A 284 -11.70 -109.01 94.55
C ALA A 284 -10.98 -108.88 95.91
N THR A 285 -10.88 -107.67 96.48
CA THR A 285 -10.31 -107.45 97.81
C THR A 285 -11.22 -108.01 98.90
N GLU A 286 -12.53 -107.71 98.82
CA GLU A 286 -13.56 -108.24 99.72
C GLU A 286 -13.74 -109.77 99.63
N GLU A 287 -13.19 -110.42 98.60
CA GLU A 287 -13.11 -111.88 98.47
C GLU A 287 -11.81 -112.47 99.03
N SER A 288 -10.68 -111.80 98.80
CA SER A 288 -9.39 -112.21 99.38
C SER A 288 -9.39 -112.14 100.90
N ASP A 289 -9.95 -111.08 101.49
CA ASP A 289 -10.06 -110.92 102.95
C ASP A 289 -10.94 -112.02 103.59
N ARG A 290 -11.99 -112.49 102.90
CA ARG A 290 -12.80 -113.65 103.33
C ARG A 290 -11.98 -114.94 103.39
N LEU A 291 -11.22 -115.23 102.33
CA LEU A 291 -10.38 -116.43 102.24
C LEU A 291 -9.29 -116.45 103.32
N VAL A 292 -8.65 -115.30 103.59
CA VAL A 292 -7.65 -115.15 104.66
C VAL A 292 -8.27 -115.32 106.04
N GLY A 293 -9.49 -114.81 106.27
CA GLY A 293 -10.23 -115.01 107.51
C GLY A 293 -10.47 -116.50 107.80
N GLU A 294 -11.09 -117.21 106.85
CA GLU A 294 -11.37 -118.64 106.96
C GLU A 294 -10.12 -119.52 107.16
N ALA A 295 -9.00 -119.16 106.52
CA ALA A 295 -7.73 -119.86 106.70
C ALA A 295 -7.17 -119.67 108.12
N THR A 296 -7.30 -118.46 108.68
CA THR A 296 -6.76 -118.13 110.00
C THR A 296 -7.50 -118.84 111.13
N GLU A 297 -8.84 -118.93 111.06
CA GLU A 297 -9.64 -119.67 112.04
C GLU A 297 -9.29 -121.17 112.08
N LYS A 298 -9.07 -121.78 110.90
CA LYS A 298 -8.68 -123.20 110.77
C LYS A 298 -7.30 -123.48 111.41
N VAL A 299 -6.36 -122.53 111.35
CA VAL A 299 -5.03 -122.65 111.98
C VAL A 299 -5.10 -122.56 113.50
N GLU A 300 -5.89 -121.64 114.07
CA GLU A 300 -6.06 -121.53 115.53
C GLU A 300 -6.81 -122.73 116.13
N ALA A 301 -7.82 -123.27 115.44
CA ALA A 301 -8.51 -124.49 115.86
C ALA A 301 -7.55 -125.69 116.01
N LEU A 302 -6.60 -125.85 115.08
CA LEU A 302 -5.59 -126.91 115.12
C LEU A 302 -4.56 -126.70 116.26
N ARG A 303 -4.19 -125.44 116.56
CA ARG A 303 -3.33 -125.10 117.72
C ARG A 303 -4.00 -125.44 119.05
N ALA A 304 -5.28 -125.11 119.20
CA ALA A 304 -6.05 -125.41 120.41
C ALA A 304 -6.15 -126.93 120.68
N LEU A 305 -6.36 -127.74 119.63
CA LEU A 305 -6.42 -129.20 119.75
C LEU A 305 -5.06 -129.80 120.18
N ARG A 306 -3.96 -129.33 119.58
CA ARG A 306 -2.58 -129.72 119.93
C ARG A 306 -2.23 -129.41 121.38
N SER A 307 -2.73 -128.31 121.94
CA SER A 307 -2.48 -127.93 123.33
C SER A 307 -3.06 -128.96 124.33
N LYS A 308 -4.34 -129.32 124.17
CA LYS A 308 -5.03 -130.29 125.05
C LYS A 308 -4.35 -131.66 125.08
N ILE A 309 -3.89 -132.14 123.93
CA ILE A 309 -3.21 -133.44 123.81
C ILE A 309 -1.84 -133.41 124.53
N ALA A 310 -1.13 -132.28 124.47
CA ALA A 310 0.17 -132.11 125.12
C ALA A 310 0.10 -132.08 126.66
N GLU A 311 -1.03 -131.69 127.26
CA GLU A 311 -1.23 -131.72 128.70
C GLU A 311 -1.64 -133.12 129.21
N GLN A 312 -2.57 -133.79 128.53
CA GLN A 312 -3.09 -135.10 128.96
C GLN A 312 -1.99 -136.19 129.04
N VAL A 313 -1.02 -136.17 128.12
CA VAL A 313 0.10 -137.14 128.13
C VAL A 313 1.11 -136.87 129.26
N ARG A 314 1.24 -135.62 129.75
CA ARG A 314 2.08 -135.32 130.93
C ARG A 314 1.43 -135.82 132.22
N ALA A 315 0.11 -135.66 132.35
CA ALA A 315 -0.63 -136.09 133.54
C ALA A 315 -0.52 -137.60 133.77
N ALA A 316 -0.66 -138.42 132.72
CA ALA A 316 -0.59 -139.87 132.82
C ALA A 316 0.81 -140.38 133.26
N ARG A 317 1.88 -139.67 132.91
CA ARG A 317 3.27 -140.04 133.29
C ARG A 317 3.60 -139.80 134.77
N ALA A 318 2.73 -139.13 135.54
CA ALA A 318 2.99 -138.83 136.95
C ALA A 318 2.48 -139.90 137.94
N VAL A 319 1.57 -140.80 137.52
CA VAL A 319 0.84 -141.69 138.45
C VAL A 319 1.28 -143.17 138.36
N LEU A 320 1.90 -143.59 137.26
CA LEU A 320 2.56 -144.90 137.13
C LEU A 320 4.09 -144.80 137.18
N ALA A 321 4.60 -143.75 137.82
CA ALA A 321 5.99 -143.68 138.30
C ALA A 321 6.14 -144.25 139.72
N ASP A 322 5.03 -144.64 140.36
CA ASP A 322 4.95 -145.04 141.77
C ASP A 322 4.72 -146.56 141.97
N ALA A 323 4.85 -147.35 140.90
CA ALA A 323 4.74 -148.81 140.90
C ALA A 323 5.78 -149.47 139.98
N GLU A 324 6.77 -150.11 140.61
CA GLU A 324 7.66 -151.18 140.11
C GLU A 324 8.17 -151.11 138.65
N SER A 325 9.44 -150.76 138.43
CA SER A 325 10.57 -151.69 138.58
C SER A 325 10.62 -152.83 137.55
N ALA A 326 10.84 -152.51 136.28
CA ALA A 326 11.57 -153.39 135.36
C ALA A 326 12.29 -152.62 134.23
N LEU A 327 13.61 -152.82 134.12
CA LEU A 327 14.43 -152.78 132.90
C LEU A 327 14.28 -151.56 131.95
N GLY A 328 15.30 -150.70 131.93
CA GLY A 328 15.44 -149.60 130.95
C GLY A 328 16.58 -149.81 129.95
N ILE A 329 17.01 -148.69 129.31
CA ILE A 329 18.06 -148.56 128.28
C ILE A 329 17.61 -149.04 126.88
N ASP A 330 17.79 -148.35 125.74
CA ASP A 330 17.90 -146.94 125.29
C ASP A 330 18.30 -146.98 123.78
N ARG A 331 17.99 -145.91 123.01
CA ARG A 331 18.38 -145.59 121.61
C ARG A 331 17.68 -146.32 120.45
N PRO A 332 17.70 -145.77 119.21
CA PRO A 332 18.03 -144.41 118.75
C PRO A 332 16.72 -143.64 118.36
N THR A 333 16.57 -142.64 117.46
CA THR A 333 17.40 -141.91 116.46
C THR A 333 16.78 -140.50 116.23
N ALA A 334 17.46 -139.54 115.58
CA ALA A 334 16.84 -138.27 115.14
C ALA A 334 17.56 -137.59 113.95
N ALA A 335 16.81 -136.75 113.20
CA ALA A 335 17.26 -135.71 112.25
C ALA A 335 18.04 -136.18 110.99
N SER A 336 18.08 -135.48 109.85
CA SER A 336 17.29 -134.38 109.22
C SER A 336 17.82 -134.23 107.76
N SER A 337 17.25 -133.51 106.79
CA SER A 337 16.15 -132.52 106.75
C SER A 337 15.51 -132.57 105.35
N ASP A 338 14.18 -132.50 105.29
CA ASP A 338 13.35 -132.56 104.07
C ASP A 338 13.08 -131.14 103.52
N THR A 339 13.28 -130.90 102.21
CA THR A 339 12.32 -131.00 101.07
C THR A 339 11.14 -130.03 101.21
N ASP A 340 10.98 -129.01 100.33
CA ASP A 340 10.59 -128.98 98.90
C ASP A 340 9.04 -128.90 98.76
N GLU A 341 8.50 -129.07 97.54
CA GLU A 341 7.15 -128.66 97.09
C GLU A 341 6.96 -127.12 97.05
N ASP A 342 7.07 -126.40 95.93
CA ASP A 342 7.22 -126.74 94.50
C ASP A 342 6.07 -127.52 93.83
N GLY A 343 5.64 -127.04 92.66
CA GLY A 343 4.51 -127.60 91.89
C GLY A 343 3.11 -127.04 92.23
N GLU A 344 2.16 -127.00 91.29
CA GLU A 344 2.24 -127.36 89.87
C GLU A 344 1.17 -126.64 89.01
N GLU A 345 1.53 -126.35 87.76
CA GLU A 345 0.65 -126.23 86.57
C GLU A 345 -0.48 -125.16 86.53
N ASN A 346 -0.99 -124.72 85.37
CA ASN A 346 -0.62 -124.95 83.96
C ASN A 346 -0.73 -123.59 83.22
N GLY A 347 0.03 -123.26 82.17
CA GLY A 347 -0.18 -123.75 80.78
C GLY A 347 -1.08 -122.78 79.98
N THR A 348 -0.92 -122.51 78.68
CA THR A 348 0.02 -123.02 77.66
C THR A 348 0.02 -122.07 76.44
N GLY A 349 1.15 -121.95 75.71
CA GLY A 349 1.11 -121.70 74.25
C GLY A 349 1.67 -120.37 73.69
N PRO A 350 2.91 -120.38 73.16
CA PRO A 350 3.36 -119.52 72.06
C PRO A 350 3.15 -120.20 70.67
N ARG A 351 3.51 -119.50 69.57
CA ARG A 351 3.43 -119.90 68.12
C ARG A 351 2.08 -119.59 67.43
N GLN A 352 1.94 -119.39 66.10
CA GLN A 352 2.88 -119.08 64.99
C GLN A 352 2.09 -118.58 63.72
N ARG A 353 2.81 -117.91 62.80
CA ARG A 353 2.71 -117.94 61.30
C ARG A 353 1.38 -117.69 60.52
N GLU A 354 1.50 -116.77 59.56
CA GLU A 354 1.18 -116.87 58.11
C GLU A 354 -0.19 -117.42 57.59
N ALA A 355 -1.03 -116.51 57.05
CA ALA A 355 -1.76 -116.60 55.77
C ALA A 355 -2.41 -115.20 55.50
N ALA A 356 -2.21 -114.50 54.37
CA ALA A 356 -2.72 -114.73 53.00
C ALA A 356 -4.26 -114.54 52.86
N THR A 357 -4.85 -113.85 51.87
CA THR A 357 -4.36 -113.09 50.68
C THR A 357 -5.51 -112.25 50.06
N ALA A 358 -5.20 -111.32 49.13
CA ALA A 358 -6.15 -110.49 48.33
C ALA A 358 -6.99 -109.48 49.14
N GLY A 359 -7.59 -108.41 48.59
CA GLY A 359 -7.65 -107.84 47.23
C GLY A 359 -8.86 -106.87 47.17
N ALA A 360 -8.99 -105.87 46.28
CA ALA A 360 -8.12 -105.40 45.19
C ALA A 360 -8.39 -103.89 44.89
N LYS A 361 -7.60 -103.29 43.98
CA LYS A 361 -7.94 -102.04 43.24
C LYS A 361 -8.75 -102.43 41.96
N PRO A 362 -9.10 -101.52 41.01
CA PRO A 362 -9.07 -100.04 40.94
C PRO A 362 -10.43 -99.45 40.44
N THR A 363 -10.37 -98.23 39.86
CA THR A 363 -11.28 -97.62 38.85
C THR A 363 -12.52 -96.83 39.31
N ARG A 364 -13.02 -95.84 38.56
CA ARG A 364 -12.41 -94.89 37.58
C ARG A 364 -13.53 -93.94 37.08
N GLU A 365 -13.32 -92.63 37.14
CA GLU A 365 -13.45 -91.64 36.04
C GLU A 365 -13.02 -90.25 36.53
#